data_AF-A0A7J6SUX2-F1
#
_entry.id   AF-A0A7J6SUX2-F1
#
_cell.length_a   1.000
_cell.length_b   1.000
_cell.length_c   1.000
_cell.angle_alpha   90.00
_cell.angle_beta   90.00
_cell.angle_gamma   90.00
#
_symmetry.space_group_name_H-M   'P 1'
#
loop_
_entity.id
_entity.type
_entity.pdbx_description
1 polymer ?
#
loop_
_entity_poly.entity_id
_entity_poly.type
_entity_poly.pdbx_seq_one_letter_code
_entity_poly.pdbx_strand_id
1 'polypeptide(L)'
;MASTSEPKETATVDFPHLVSVCVTAAHGAAGIIQDVYDRGSLGLVEKGNGVDAFTGRPMDDPQTEADRRAEAYIMSILKSQVPNLDPTTIIGEESEEGETEGSKLEAVGAVRDCRASRGSSVFSESVLRTWPDELKSVPASSLALWVDPLDGTSEFTRGNLGSVTTLIGISVNGRATAGVIVRLVDRETFVGVVGVGVFRTCPGGAMEALSRPARVKSDVEDGLDICTTRTKSAPVVVAAFENLGPKTRTLKHGGAGRKFLDVLTGVADAGDAQVELTVAHSLWVLGCVGGPRLGQAVVLVSLYQ
;
A
#
# COMPACT_ATOMS: atom_id res chain seq x y z
N MET A 1 -38.24 24.42 26.33
CA MET A 1 -38.40 23.96 24.94
C MET A 1 -37.12 23.23 24.57
N ALA A 2 -37.22 21.96 24.21
CA ALA A 2 -36.08 21.16 23.80
C ALA A 2 -35.49 21.76 22.52
N SER A 3 -34.21 22.13 22.56
CA SER A 3 -33.45 22.51 21.38
C SER A 3 -33.22 21.23 20.56
N THR A 4 -34.07 21.01 19.57
CA THR A 4 -33.81 20.05 18.50
C THR A 4 -32.65 20.60 17.68
N SER A 5 -31.43 20.14 17.97
CA SER A 5 -30.31 20.34 17.07
C SER A 5 -30.64 19.63 15.76
N GLU A 6 -30.65 20.37 14.67
CA GLU A 6 -30.69 19.79 13.32
C GLU A 6 -29.53 18.80 13.20
N PRO A 7 -29.73 17.61 12.60
CA PRO A 7 -28.64 16.69 12.37
C PRO A 7 -27.60 17.39 11.50
N LYS A 8 -26.39 17.60 12.06
CA LYS A 8 -25.24 18.08 11.30
C LYS A 8 -25.08 17.15 10.11
N GLU A 9 -25.28 17.69 8.91
CA GLU A 9 -25.06 16.96 7.66
C GLU A 9 -23.63 16.39 7.70
N THR A 10 -23.52 15.07 7.71
CA THR A 10 -22.22 14.40 7.84
C THR A 10 -21.46 14.62 6.55
N ALA A 11 -20.31 15.28 6.61
CA ALA A 11 -19.46 15.49 5.43
C ALA A 11 -19.19 14.14 4.76
N THR A 12 -19.43 14.07 3.44
CA THR A 12 -19.18 12.87 2.65
C THR A 12 -17.99 13.08 1.71
N VAL A 13 -17.39 11.97 1.31
CA VAL A 13 -16.29 11.90 0.34
C VAL A 13 -16.76 11.09 -0.85
N ASP A 14 -16.55 11.64 -2.06
CA ASP A 14 -16.64 10.89 -3.31
C ASP A 14 -15.50 9.85 -3.32
N PHE A 15 -15.85 8.59 -3.09
CA PHE A 15 -14.88 7.52 -2.92
C PHE A 15 -14.18 7.15 -4.25
N PRO A 16 -14.83 7.13 -5.43
CA PRO A 16 -14.12 7.00 -6.72
C PRO A 16 -13.07 8.09 -6.93
N HIS A 17 -13.40 9.32 -6.60
CA HIS A 17 -12.47 10.44 -6.65
C HIS A 17 -11.33 10.26 -5.64
N LEU A 18 -11.62 9.87 -4.39
CA LEU A 18 -10.59 9.57 -3.40
C LEU A 18 -9.58 8.53 -3.89
N VAL A 19 -10.05 7.39 -4.41
CA VAL A 19 -9.17 6.34 -4.96
C VAL A 19 -8.33 6.88 -6.12
N SER A 20 -8.92 7.70 -6.99
CA SER A 20 -8.22 8.35 -8.11
C SER A 20 -7.11 9.31 -7.64
N VAL A 21 -7.38 10.06 -6.57
CA VAL A 21 -6.38 10.94 -5.93
C VAL A 21 -5.26 10.10 -5.30
N CYS A 22 -5.57 9.00 -4.61
CA CYS A 22 -4.57 8.09 -4.05
C CYS A 22 -3.64 7.52 -5.13
N VAL A 23 -4.19 7.12 -6.28
CA VAL A 23 -3.38 6.67 -7.44
C VAL A 23 -2.41 7.75 -7.90
N THR A 24 -2.90 8.97 -8.05
CA THR A 24 -2.07 10.12 -8.46
C THR A 24 -0.99 10.42 -7.43
N ALA A 25 -1.34 10.43 -6.15
CA ALA A 25 -0.43 10.69 -5.04
C ALA A 25 0.68 9.62 -4.94
N ALA A 26 0.32 8.33 -4.99
CA ALA A 26 1.30 7.25 -4.95
C ALA A 26 2.24 7.27 -6.16
N HIS A 27 1.73 7.57 -7.35
CA HIS A 27 2.58 7.67 -8.55
C HIS A 27 3.56 8.86 -8.46
N GLY A 28 3.10 10.02 -7.96
CA GLY A 28 3.97 11.17 -7.72
C GLY A 28 5.03 10.90 -6.64
N ALA A 29 4.66 10.19 -5.58
CA ALA A 29 5.58 9.75 -4.53
C ALA A 29 6.69 8.85 -5.09
N ALA A 30 6.36 7.88 -5.94
CA ALA A 30 7.36 7.05 -6.63
C ALA A 30 8.34 7.90 -7.46
N GLY A 31 7.88 9.01 -8.06
CA GLY A 31 8.73 10.03 -8.69
C GLY A 31 9.78 10.60 -7.74
N ILE A 32 9.33 11.07 -6.57
CA ILE A 32 10.20 11.64 -5.54
C ILE A 32 11.21 10.62 -5.02
N ILE A 33 10.79 9.38 -4.80
CA ILE A 33 11.67 8.30 -4.32
C ILE A 33 12.80 8.05 -5.31
N GLN A 34 12.49 8.02 -6.61
CA GLN A 34 13.50 7.90 -7.66
C GLN A 34 14.45 9.10 -7.69
N ASP A 35 13.94 10.32 -7.57
CA ASP A 35 14.77 11.52 -7.56
C ASP A 35 15.76 11.55 -6.38
N VAL A 36 15.37 11.02 -5.21
CA VAL A 36 16.27 10.88 -4.06
C VAL A 36 17.31 9.81 -4.33
N TYR A 37 16.92 8.68 -4.92
CA TYR A 37 17.86 7.61 -5.30
C TYR A 37 18.91 8.10 -6.30
N ASP A 38 18.48 8.79 -7.36
CA ASP A 38 19.35 9.27 -8.43
C ASP A 38 20.33 10.35 -7.96
N ARG A 39 19.97 11.12 -6.92
CA ARG A 39 20.88 12.06 -6.25
C ARG A 39 22.01 11.36 -5.48
N GLY A 40 21.83 10.10 -5.10
CA GLY A 40 22.82 9.27 -4.40
C GLY A 40 23.04 9.60 -2.91
N SER A 41 22.44 10.68 -2.40
CA SER A 41 22.47 11.03 -0.98
C SER A 41 21.15 10.68 -0.32
N LEU A 42 21.04 9.46 0.20
CA LEU A 42 19.77 8.92 0.71
C LEU A 42 19.28 9.58 2.00
N GLY A 43 20.14 10.28 2.76
CA GLY A 43 19.73 10.89 4.04
C GLY A 43 19.23 9.87 5.07
N LEU A 44 19.99 8.77 5.20
CA LEU A 44 19.70 7.62 6.06
C LEU A 44 19.64 8.00 7.54
N VAL A 45 18.62 7.50 8.23
CA VAL A 45 18.41 7.56 9.69
C VAL A 45 18.03 6.15 10.14
N GLU A 46 18.73 5.60 11.13
CA GLU A 46 18.41 4.28 11.71
C GLU A 46 17.40 4.46 12.85
N LYS A 47 16.19 3.92 12.69
CA LYS A 47 15.11 3.97 13.70
C LYS A 47 15.22 2.82 14.71
N GLY A 48 15.75 1.69 14.28
CA GLY A 48 15.84 0.46 15.07
C GLY A 48 16.86 0.55 16.22
N ASN A 49 16.42 0.30 17.45
CA ASN A 49 17.30 -0.01 18.57
C ASN A 49 17.00 -1.42 19.13
N GLY A 50 18.06 -2.14 19.51
CA GLY A 50 17.94 -3.45 20.13
C GLY A 50 17.96 -4.63 19.16
N VAL A 51 17.26 -5.69 19.53
CA VAL A 51 17.29 -7.00 18.88
C VAL A 51 15.88 -7.38 18.50
N ASP A 52 15.68 -7.76 17.24
CA ASP A 52 14.41 -8.26 16.75
C ASP A 52 14.03 -9.53 17.52
N ALA A 53 12.89 -9.48 18.23
CA ALA A 53 12.46 -10.52 19.16
C ALA A 53 12.18 -11.87 18.46
N PHE A 54 11.98 -11.86 17.14
CA PHE A 54 11.57 -13.01 16.37
C PHE A 54 12.75 -13.71 15.68
N THR A 55 13.77 -12.95 15.31
CA THR A 55 14.98 -13.42 14.61
C THR A 55 16.21 -13.46 15.51
N GLY A 56 16.22 -12.74 16.63
CA GLY A 56 17.36 -12.61 17.52
C GLY A 56 18.52 -11.79 16.94
N ARG A 57 18.29 -11.05 15.85
CA ARG A 57 19.30 -10.23 15.17
C ARG A 57 19.14 -8.75 15.53
N PRO A 58 20.21 -7.92 15.40
CA PRO A 58 20.06 -6.48 15.53
C PRO A 58 18.94 -5.96 14.64
N MET A 59 18.13 -5.09 15.22
CA MET A 59 16.99 -4.48 14.55
C MET A 59 17.50 -3.52 13.48
N ASP A 60 17.29 -3.88 12.21
CA ASP A 60 17.60 -3.07 11.03
C ASP A 60 16.28 -2.45 10.58
N ASP A 61 16.15 -1.13 10.78
CA ASP A 61 14.95 -0.35 10.47
C ASP A 61 15.38 1.05 9.96
N PRO A 62 15.84 1.11 8.69
CA PRO A 62 16.33 2.33 8.09
C PRO A 62 15.16 3.21 7.61
N GLN A 63 15.29 4.52 7.78
CA GLN A 63 14.48 5.56 7.18
C GLN A 63 15.36 6.42 6.28
N THR A 64 14.87 6.88 5.14
CA THR A 64 15.60 7.77 4.23
C THR A 64 14.87 9.09 4.01
N GLU A 65 15.53 10.02 3.32
CA GLU A 65 14.89 11.24 2.82
C GLU A 65 13.71 10.93 1.89
N ALA A 66 13.78 9.81 1.16
CA ALA A 66 12.73 9.40 0.24
C ALA A 66 11.42 9.11 0.96
N ASP A 67 11.45 8.38 2.08
CA ASP A 67 10.26 8.03 2.87
C ASP A 67 9.55 9.30 3.37
N ARG A 68 10.30 10.18 4.05
CA ARG A 68 9.78 11.45 4.61
C ARG A 68 9.20 12.38 3.53
N ARG A 69 9.87 12.51 2.39
CA ARG A 69 9.41 13.39 1.30
C ARG A 69 8.22 12.83 0.55
N ALA A 70 8.21 11.51 0.31
CA ALA A 70 7.10 10.82 -0.34
C ALA A 70 5.83 10.93 0.52
N GLU A 71 5.92 10.72 1.84
CA GLU A 71 4.77 10.88 2.72
C GLU A 71 4.26 12.32 2.75
N ALA A 72 5.14 13.30 2.96
CA ALA A 72 4.76 14.72 2.97
C ALA A 72 4.05 15.13 1.67
N TYR A 73 4.52 14.60 0.53
CA TYR A 73 3.89 14.80 -0.76
C TYR A 73 2.49 14.15 -0.83
N ILE A 74 2.34 12.88 -0.48
CA ILE A 74 1.04 12.18 -0.46
C ILE A 74 0.03 12.95 0.41
N MET A 75 0.44 13.33 1.61
CA MET A 75 -0.36 14.08 2.57
C MET A 75 -0.81 15.43 1.99
N SER A 76 0.07 16.13 1.27
CA SER A 76 -0.25 17.42 0.63
C SER A 76 -1.27 17.28 -0.51
N ILE A 77 -1.19 16.20 -1.31
CA ILE A 77 -2.12 15.92 -2.39
C ILE A 77 -3.50 15.55 -1.84
N LEU A 78 -3.57 14.67 -0.84
CA LEU A 78 -4.83 14.28 -0.19
C LEU A 78 -5.53 15.49 0.44
N LYS A 79 -4.80 16.30 1.23
CA LYS A 79 -5.35 17.52 1.87
C LYS A 79 -5.86 18.54 0.86
N SER A 80 -5.19 18.67 -0.30
CA SER A 80 -5.55 19.68 -1.30
C SER A 80 -6.65 19.24 -2.27
N GLN A 81 -6.77 17.94 -2.55
CA GLN A 81 -7.69 17.40 -3.56
C GLN A 81 -8.91 16.69 -2.98
N VAL A 82 -8.93 16.40 -1.68
CA VAL A 82 -10.06 15.79 -0.97
C VAL A 82 -10.37 16.60 0.31
N PRO A 83 -10.94 17.81 0.19
CA PRO A 83 -11.07 18.75 1.31
C PRO A 83 -12.02 18.27 2.43
N ASN A 84 -12.92 17.33 2.13
CA ASN A 84 -13.83 16.75 3.13
C ASN A 84 -13.19 15.57 3.90
N LEU A 85 -11.99 15.14 3.54
CA LEU A 85 -11.27 14.10 4.27
C LEU A 85 -10.67 14.70 5.55
N ASP A 86 -11.01 14.11 6.70
CA ASP A 86 -10.42 14.51 7.98
C ASP A 86 -8.94 14.10 7.99
N PRO A 87 -7.98 15.04 8.13
CA PRO A 87 -6.56 14.71 8.13
C PRO A 87 -6.14 13.72 9.22
N THR A 88 -6.89 13.63 10.32
CA THR A 88 -6.63 12.68 11.42
C THR A 88 -6.95 11.22 11.06
N THR A 89 -7.65 11.01 9.95
CA THR A 89 -7.97 9.66 9.44
C THR A 89 -6.87 9.09 8.54
N ILE A 90 -5.82 9.86 8.25
CA ILE A 90 -4.69 9.40 7.45
C ILE A 90 -3.55 9.06 8.39
N ILE A 91 -3.21 7.78 8.46
CA ILE A 91 -2.09 7.25 9.24
C ILE A 91 -0.94 6.98 8.27
N GLY A 92 0.14 7.74 8.40
CA GLY A 92 1.39 7.51 7.67
C GLY A 92 2.43 6.89 8.58
N GLU A 93 3.27 6.01 8.03
CA GLU A 93 4.37 5.37 8.75
C GLU A 93 5.33 6.39 9.39
N GLU A 94 5.63 7.51 8.72
CA GLU A 94 6.64 8.48 9.17
C GLU A 94 6.05 9.62 10.01
N SER A 95 4.75 9.86 9.90
CA SER A 95 4.03 10.97 10.55
C SER A 95 3.95 10.84 12.07
N GLU A 96 4.10 9.64 12.63
CA GLU A 96 4.09 9.41 14.08
C GLU A 96 5.43 9.78 14.75
N GLU A 97 6.48 10.07 13.98
CA GLU A 97 7.86 10.18 14.49
C GLU A 97 8.53 11.57 14.32
N GLY A 98 7.73 12.62 14.09
CA GLY A 98 8.15 14.02 14.21
C GLY A 98 8.45 14.72 12.88
N GLU A 99 7.67 15.75 12.55
CA GLU A 99 7.87 16.57 11.34
C GLU A 99 9.06 17.54 11.48
N THR A 100 9.86 17.72 10.42
CA THR A 100 10.78 18.88 10.26
C THR A 100 10.27 19.85 9.19
N GLU A 101 10.40 21.16 9.44
CA GLU A 101 9.83 22.26 8.66
C GLU A 101 10.29 22.36 7.18
N GLY A 102 11.45 21.78 6.83
CA GLY A 102 11.97 21.78 5.46
C GLY A 102 11.12 20.95 4.46
N SER A 103 10.43 19.92 4.94
CA SER A 103 9.58 19.03 4.13
C SER A 103 8.35 19.73 3.52
N LYS A 104 7.86 20.78 4.19
CA LYS A 104 6.64 21.50 3.79
C LYS A 104 6.82 22.36 2.55
N LEU A 105 7.99 22.99 2.34
CA LEU A 105 8.19 23.92 1.22
C LEU A 105 8.36 23.22 -0.13
N GLU A 106 9.04 22.07 -0.19
CA GLU A 106 9.21 21.32 -1.45
C GLU A 106 7.92 20.60 -1.89
N ALA A 107 7.13 20.08 -0.95
CA ALA A 107 5.83 19.48 -1.24
C ALA A 107 4.88 20.49 -1.95
N VAL A 108 4.91 21.76 -1.55
CA VAL A 108 4.11 22.84 -2.17
C VAL A 108 4.53 23.12 -3.62
N GLY A 109 5.82 22.91 -3.96
CA GLY A 109 6.32 23.02 -5.34
C GLY A 109 5.81 21.89 -6.24
N ALA A 110 5.86 20.64 -5.76
CA ALA A 110 5.39 19.47 -6.50
C ALA A 110 3.87 19.48 -6.74
N VAL A 111 3.08 19.98 -5.78
CA VAL A 111 1.61 20.14 -5.92
C VAL A 111 1.22 21.06 -7.08
N ARG A 112 2.07 22.03 -7.45
CA ARG A 112 1.81 22.94 -8.58
C ARG A 112 1.97 22.29 -9.96
N ASP A 113 2.85 21.31 -10.08
CA ASP A 113 3.09 20.57 -11.34
C ASP A 113 2.18 19.36 -11.49
N CYS A 114 1.56 18.89 -10.40
CA CYS A 114 0.50 17.87 -10.42
C CYS A 114 -0.80 18.45 -10.97
N ARG A 115 -0.78 18.76 -12.25
CA ARG A 115 -1.92 19.17 -13.08
C ARG A 115 -2.83 17.99 -13.39
N ALA A 116 -3.00 17.05 -12.44
CA ALA A 116 -4.14 16.16 -12.46
C ALA A 116 -5.36 17.07 -12.56
N SER A 117 -6.08 16.96 -13.68
CA SER A 117 -7.31 17.67 -13.92
C SER A 117 -8.20 17.43 -12.70
N ARG A 118 -8.33 18.46 -11.84
CA ARG A 118 -9.19 18.42 -10.67
C ARG A 118 -10.54 17.83 -11.10
N GLY A 119 -10.83 16.61 -10.63
CA GLY A 119 -12.08 15.90 -10.91
C GLY A 119 -12.10 14.90 -12.07
N SER A 120 -10.96 14.55 -12.69
CA SER A 120 -10.93 13.41 -13.63
C SER A 120 -10.63 12.12 -12.88
N SER A 121 -11.58 11.18 -12.86
CA SER A 121 -11.33 9.83 -12.34
C SER A 121 -10.28 9.10 -13.19
N VAL A 122 -9.49 8.25 -12.54
CA VAL A 122 -8.59 7.29 -13.24
C VAL A 122 -9.35 6.11 -13.84
N PHE A 123 -10.61 5.90 -13.42
CA PHE A 123 -11.47 4.86 -13.92
C PHE A 123 -12.25 5.32 -15.14
N SER A 124 -12.50 4.41 -16.07
CA SER A 124 -13.39 4.66 -17.20
C SER A 124 -14.84 4.79 -16.73
N GLU A 125 -15.65 5.48 -17.52
CA GLU A 125 -17.09 5.64 -17.25
C GLU A 125 -17.83 4.31 -17.10
N SER A 126 -17.42 3.27 -17.83
CA SER A 126 -17.98 1.92 -17.69
C SER A 126 -17.67 1.31 -16.33
N VAL A 127 -16.47 1.52 -15.79
CA VAL A 127 -16.09 1.06 -14.43
C VAL A 127 -16.81 1.88 -13.37
N LEU A 128 -16.91 3.20 -13.51
CA LEU A 128 -17.62 4.05 -12.55
C LEU A 128 -19.10 3.62 -12.38
N ARG A 129 -19.73 3.10 -13.43
CA ARG A 129 -21.10 2.58 -13.38
C ARG A 129 -21.24 1.26 -12.61
N THR A 130 -20.16 0.50 -12.43
CA THR A 130 -20.19 -0.76 -11.67
C THR A 130 -19.94 -0.56 -10.18
N TRP A 131 -19.66 0.67 -9.73
CA TRP A 131 -19.42 0.94 -8.32
C TRP A 131 -20.68 0.72 -7.48
N PRO A 132 -20.60 -0.01 -6.34
CA PRO A 132 -21.70 -0.13 -5.39
C PRO A 132 -22.17 1.25 -4.91
N ASP A 133 -23.49 1.43 -4.76
CA ASP A 133 -24.06 2.71 -4.38
C ASP A 133 -23.54 3.18 -3.00
N GLU A 134 -23.31 2.24 -2.08
CA GLU A 134 -22.76 2.51 -0.75
C GLU A 134 -21.31 2.99 -0.78
N LEU A 135 -20.61 2.76 -1.90
CA LEU A 135 -19.24 3.17 -2.13
C LEU A 135 -19.13 4.35 -3.09
N LYS A 136 -20.22 4.97 -3.57
CA LYS A 136 -20.09 6.19 -4.39
C LYS A 136 -19.81 7.42 -3.53
N SER A 137 -20.48 7.51 -2.39
CA SER A 137 -20.35 8.61 -1.43
C SER A 137 -20.33 8.04 -0.03
N VAL A 138 -19.20 8.18 0.66
CA VAL A 138 -18.98 7.60 2.00
C VAL A 138 -18.86 8.69 3.05
N PRO A 139 -19.37 8.50 4.28
CA PRO A 139 -19.16 9.46 5.37
C PRO A 139 -17.66 9.63 5.64
N ALA A 140 -17.18 10.86 5.71
CA ALA A 140 -15.77 11.15 5.97
C ALA A 140 -15.28 10.51 7.28
N SER A 141 -16.13 10.49 8.31
CA SER A 141 -15.85 9.88 9.61
C SER A 141 -15.76 8.34 9.59
N SER A 142 -16.15 7.70 8.48
CA SER A 142 -16.03 6.25 8.32
C SER A 142 -14.74 5.82 7.63
N LEU A 143 -13.95 6.77 7.14
CA LEU A 143 -12.72 6.52 6.40
C LEU A 143 -11.54 6.41 7.35
N ALA A 144 -10.62 5.51 7.01
CA ALA A 144 -9.23 5.59 7.45
C ALA A 144 -8.31 5.19 6.30
N LEU A 145 -7.26 5.97 6.10
CA LEU A 145 -6.22 5.76 5.10
C LEU A 145 -4.93 5.37 5.79
N TRP A 146 -4.20 4.45 5.19
CA TRP A 146 -2.92 3.98 5.67
C TRP A 146 -1.88 4.13 4.58
N VAL A 147 -0.80 4.84 4.88
CA VAL A 147 0.23 5.20 3.90
C VAL A 147 1.55 4.62 4.36
N ASP A 148 2.10 3.71 3.57
CA ASP A 148 3.51 3.36 3.59
C ASP A 148 4.12 4.01 2.33
N PRO A 149 4.83 5.15 2.50
CA PRO A 149 5.30 5.95 1.38
C PRO A 149 6.37 5.20 0.55
N LEU A 150 7.15 4.33 1.19
CA LEU A 150 8.26 3.58 0.61
C LEU A 150 8.38 2.22 1.32
N ASP A 151 7.65 1.24 0.83
CA ASP A 151 7.76 -0.15 1.27
C ASP A 151 9.06 -0.74 0.74
N GLY A 152 9.83 -1.37 1.63
CA GLY A 152 11.12 -1.95 1.30
C GLY A 152 12.29 -0.97 1.42
N THR A 153 12.29 -0.06 2.40
CA THR A 153 13.39 0.88 2.67
C THR A 153 14.75 0.19 2.79
N SER A 154 14.78 -0.97 3.45
CA SER A 154 15.97 -1.83 3.52
C SER A 154 16.45 -2.33 2.13
N GLU A 155 15.55 -2.54 1.19
CA GLU A 155 15.89 -2.92 -0.19
C GLU A 155 16.38 -1.71 -0.99
N PHE A 156 15.74 -0.57 -0.78
CA PHE A 156 16.08 0.72 -1.38
C PHE A 156 17.52 1.14 -1.04
N THR A 157 17.92 1.07 0.24
CA THR A 157 19.29 1.41 0.69
C THR A 157 20.35 0.48 0.10
N ARG A 158 19.97 -0.75 -0.27
CA ARG A 158 20.83 -1.75 -0.92
C ARG A 158 20.79 -1.69 -2.45
N GLY A 159 20.07 -0.73 -3.03
CA GLY A 159 19.92 -0.58 -4.48
C GLY A 159 19.04 -1.63 -5.16
N ASN A 160 18.29 -2.44 -4.40
CA ASN A 160 17.35 -3.41 -4.95
C ASN A 160 15.97 -2.77 -5.21
N LEU A 161 15.94 -1.86 -6.17
CA LEU A 161 14.74 -1.06 -6.47
C LEU A 161 13.53 -1.89 -6.92
N GLY A 162 13.75 -3.11 -7.42
CA GLY A 162 12.67 -4.00 -7.85
C GLY A 162 11.75 -4.47 -6.71
N SER A 163 12.17 -4.28 -5.46
CA SER A 163 11.38 -4.60 -4.27
C SER A 163 10.67 -3.38 -3.68
N VAL A 164 10.96 -2.18 -4.18
CA VAL A 164 10.47 -0.92 -3.61
C VAL A 164 9.10 -0.59 -4.18
N THR A 165 8.14 -0.34 -3.30
CA THR A 165 6.78 0.04 -3.69
C THR A 165 6.25 1.20 -2.83
N THR A 166 5.22 1.89 -3.31
CA THR A 166 4.44 2.83 -2.48
C THR A 166 3.05 2.24 -2.26
N LEU A 167 2.58 2.22 -1.01
CA LEU A 167 1.33 1.58 -0.61
C LEU A 167 0.36 2.62 -0.03
N ILE A 168 -0.89 2.58 -0.49
CA ILE A 168 -1.99 3.30 0.14
C ILE A 168 -3.15 2.34 0.33
N GLY A 169 -3.50 2.05 1.58
CA GLY A 169 -4.69 1.30 1.96
C GLY A 169 -5.83 2.22 2.37
N ILE A 170 -7.07 1.85 2.03
CA ILE A 170 -8.27 2.63 2.39
C ILE A 170 -9.30 1.70 3.00
N SER A 171 -9.75 2.05 4.20
CA SER A 171 -10.82 1.35 4.90
C SER A 171 -12.09 2.20 5.00
N VAL A 172 -13.24 1.55 4.96
CA VAL A 172 -14.57 2.15 5.18
C VAL A 172 -15.25 1.37 6.29
N ASN A 173 -15.68 2.05 7.36
CA ASN A 173 -16.26 1.43 8.55
C ASN A 173 -15.38 0.30 9.12
N GLY A 174 -14.06 0.52 9.14
CA GLY A 174 -13.13 -0.45 9.69
C GLY A 174 -12.80 -1.66 8.82
N ARG A 175 -13.32 -1.70 7.60
CA ARG A 175 -13.07 -2.80 6.66
C ARG A 175 -12.20 -2.27 5.53
N ALA A 176 -11.12 -2.97 5.18
CA ALA A 176 -10.34 -2.61 4.01
C ALA A 176 -11.22 -2.71 2.75
N THR A 177 -11.29 -1.61 2.00
CA THR A 177 -12.24 -1.45 0.90
C THR A 177 -11.51 -1.16 -0.41
N ALA A 178 -10.40 -0.43 -0.36
CA ALA A 178 -9.57 -0.18 -1.54
C ALA A 178 -8.07 -0.15 -1.19
N GLY A 179 -7.22 -0.34 -2.19
CA GLY A 179 -5.80 -0.10 -2.02
C GLY A 179 -5.06 0.11 -3.33
N VAL A 180 -3.93 0.80 -3.23
CA VAL A 180 -3.06 1.20 -4.34
C VAL A 180 -1.64 0.71 -4.03
N ILE A 181 -1.01 0.08 -5.03
CA ILE A 181 0.41 -0.29 -4.99
C ILE A 181 1.08 0.26 -6.24
N VAL A 182 2.12 1.08 -6.08
CA VAL A 182 2.94 1.56 -7.21
C VAL A 182 4.32 0.92 -7.11
N ARG A 183 4.75 0.21 -8.17
CA ARG A 183 6.12 -0.28 -8.27
C ARG A 183 7.07 0.86 -8.61
N LEU A 184 8.23 0.93 -7.95
CA LEU A 184 9.21 1.96 -8.27
C LEU A 184 9.73 1.77 -9.71
N VAL A 185 10.31 0.62 -10.04
CA VAL A 185 11.13 0.44 -11.27
C VAL A 185 10.46 0.82 -12.60
N ASP A 186 9.17 0.53 -12.77
CA ASP A 186 8.43 0.77 -14.02
C ASP A 186 7.15 1.58 -13.82
N ARG A 187 6.89 2.02 -12.59
CA ARG A 187 5.69 2.79 -12.21
C ARG A 187 4.38 2.07 -12.54
N GLU A 188 4.41 0.75 -12.72
CA GLU A 188 3.18 0.00 -12.84
C GLU A 188 2.40 0.13 -11.54
N THR A 189 1.14 0.54 -11.68
CA THR A 189 0.25 0.87 -10.58
C THR A 189 -0.90 -0.13 -10.54
N PHE A 190 -1.11 -0.75 -9.40
CA PHE A 190 -2.17 -1.71 -9.14
C PHE A 190 -3.20 -1.10 -8.20
N VAL A 191 -4.47 -1.30 -8.52
CA VAL A 191 -5.59 -0.76 -7.73
C VAL A 191 -6.60 -1.86 -7.48
N GLY A 192 -6.92 -2.14 -6.23
CA GLY A 192 -7.99 -3.06 -5.85
C GLY A 192 -9.13 -2.30 -5.17
N VAL A 193 -10.37 -2.60 -5.52
CA VAL A 193 -11.57 -2.04 -4.86
C VAL A 193 -12.60 -3.15 -4.65
N VAL A 194 -13.04 -3.34 -3.41
CA VAL A 194 -14.08 -4.29 -3.01
C VAL A 194 -15.35 -4.04 -3.82
N GLY A 195 -15.91 -5.10 -4.41
CA GLY A 195 -17.14 -5.01 -5.19
C GLY A 195 -16.98 -4.43 -6.60
N VAL A 196 -15.80 -3.93 -6.97
CA VAL A 196 -15.54 -3.36 -8.30
C VAL A 196 -14.56 -4.22 -9.08
N GLY A 197 -13.38 -4.52 -8.51
CA GLY A 197 -12.37 -5.34 -9.18
C GLY A 197 -10.94 -4.95 -8.83
N VAL A 198 -10.00 -5.57 -9.56
CA VAL A 198 -8.58 -5.24 -9.51
C VAL A 198 -8.15 -4.74 -10.88
N PHE A 199 -7.33 -3.71 -10.88
CA PHE A 199 -6.90 -3.00 -12.07
C PHE A 199 -5.40 -2.78 -12.06
N ARG A 200 -4.84 -2.57 -13.23
CA ARG A 200 -3.47 -2.10 -13.42
C ARG A 200 -3.44 -0.92 -14.39
N THR A 201 -2.41 -0.09 -14.27
CA THR A 201 -2.05 0.88 -15.30
C THR A 201 -0.54 1.09 -15.31
N CYS A 202 -0.02 1.51 -16.46
CA CYS A 202 1.36 1.94 -16.64
C CYS A 202 1.39 3.46 -16.90
N PRO A 203 2.55 4.13 -16.80
CA PRO A 203 2.67 5.54 -17.15
C PRO A 203 2.12 5.85 -18.54
N GLY A 204 1.16 6.78 -18.61
CA GLY A 204 0.47 7.17 -19.86
C GLY A 204 -0.56 6.16 -20.38
N GLY A 205 -0.75 5.02 -19.70
CA GLY A 205 -1.74 4.01 -20.02
C GLY A 205 -3.10 4.28 -19.40
N ALA A 206 -4.12 3.60 -19.94
CA ALA A 206 -5.45 3.56 -19.34
C ALA A 206 -5.51 2.49 -18.24
N MET A 207 -6.46 2.64 -17.31
CA MET A 207 -6.73 1.63 -16.29
C MET A 207 -7.33 0.38 -16.93
N GLU A 208 -6.62 -0.75 -16.85
CA GLU A 208 -7.03 -2.06 -17.37
C GLU A 208 -7.47 -2.98 -16.25
N ALA A 209 -8.60 -3.66 -16.42
CA ALA A 209 -9.03 -4.68 -15.47
C ALA A 209 -8.08 -5.89 -15.51
N LEU A 210 -7.55 -6.28 -14.35
CA LEU A 210 -6.77 -7.50 -14.20
C LEU A 210 -7.72 -8.68 -14.15
N SER A 211 -7.65 -9.51 -15.18
CA SER A 211 -8.26 -10.84 -15.13
C SER A 211 -7.44 -11.68 -14.15
N ARG A 212 -8.08 -12.20 -13.09
CA ARG A 212 -7.42 -13.15 -12.21
C ARG A 212 -6.93 -14.31 -13.09
N PRO A 213 -5.63 -14.69 -13.06
CA PRO A 213 -5.23 -15.93 -13.69
C PRO A 213 -6.12 -17.04 -13.13
N ALA A 214 -6.59 -17.95 -13.99
CA ALA A 214 -7.34 -19.10 -13.53
C ALA A 214 -6.54 -19.73 -12.38
N ARG A 215 -7.18 -19.99 -11.22
CA ARG A 215 -6.51 -20.73 -10.15
C ARG A 215 -6.06 -22.04 -10.76
N VAL A 216 -4.77 -22.15 -11.05
CA VAL A 216 -4.15 -23.43 -11.30
C VAL A 216 -4.36 -24.17 -9.99
N LYS A 217 -4.95 -25.36 -10.05
CA LYS A 217 -4.88 -26.26 -8.90
C LYS A 217 -3.41 -26.64 -8.78
N SER A 218 -2.66 -25.88 -8.01
CA SER A 218 -1.34 -26.30 -7.56
C SER A 218 -1.58 -27.23 -6.38
N ASP A 219 -1.42 -28.53 -6.62
CA ASP A 219 -1.35 -29.49 -5.53
C ASP A 219 0.02 -29.34 -4.85
N VAL A 220 0.05 -29.38 -3.52
CA VAL A 220 1.30 -29.27 -2.75
C VAL A 220 2.33 -30.30 -3.22
N GLU A 221 1.86 -31.47 -3.69
CA GLU A 221 2.70 -32.54 -4.24
C GLU A 221 3.43 -32.16 -5.54
N ASP A 222 2.93 -31.17 -6.28
CA ASP A 222 3.54 -30.66 -7.51
C ASP A 222 4.62 -29.59 -7.23
N GLY A 223 4.67 -29.08 -5.99
CA GLY A 223 5.55 -28.00 -5.56
C GLY A 223 4.87 -26.64 -5.66
N LEU A 224 5.15 -25.78 -4.67
CA LEU A 224 4.64 -24.42 -4.59
C LEU A 224 5.77 -23.40 -4.73
N ASP A 225 5.49 -22.28 -5.37
CA ASP A 225 6.32 -21.09 -5.31
C ASP A 225 5.86 -20.19 -4.16
N ILE A 226 6.69 -20.06 -3.12
CA ILE A 226 6.35 -19.28 -1.93
C ILE A 226 7.28 -18.08 -1.81
N CYS A 227 6.74 -16.87 -1.87
CA CYS A 227 7.52 -15.68 -1.59
C CYS A 227 7.68 -15.47 -0.07
N THR A 228 8.89 -15.14 0.38
CA THR A 228 9.22 -14.90 1.80
C THR A 228 10.15 -13.71 1.96
N THR A 229 10.19 -13.14 3.16
CA THR A 229 11.15 -12.07 3.49
C THR A 229 12.59 -12.48 3.24
N ARG A 230 13.37 -11.57 2.64
CA ARG A 230 14.78 -11.77 2.30
C ARG A 230 15.70 -11.72 3.51
N THR A 231 15.43 -10.80 4.43
CA THR A 231 16.37 -10.38 5.48
C THR A 231 16.07 -10.96 6.87
N LYS A 232 14.79 -11.28 7.16
CA LYS A 232 14.31 -11.61 8.52
C LYS A 232 13.56 -12.96 8.59
N SER A 233 14.11 -14.04 8.03
CA SER A 233 13.48 -15.37 8.11
C SER A 233 13.61 -15.95 9.52
N ALA A 234 12.48 -16.23 10.17
CA ALA A 234 12.48 -16.93 11.45
C ALA A 234 12.66 -18.45 11.26
N PRO A 235 13.34 -19.16 12.18
CA PRO A 235 13.51 -20.61 12.08
C PRO A 235 12.19 -21.38 11.92
N VAL A 236 11.11 -20.92 12.57
CA VAL A 236 9.77 -21.52 12.45
C VAL A 236 9.19 -21.39 11.03
N VAL A 237 9.46 -20.28 10.35
CA VAL A 237 8.97 -20.03 8.98
C VAL A 237 9.76 -20.85 7.98
N VAL A 238 11.08 -20.94 8.16
CA VAL A 238 11.94 -21.83 7.37
C VAL A 238 11.50 -23.29 7.52
N ALA A 239 11.30 -23.75 8.76
CA ALA A 239 10.82 -25.10 9.03
C ALA A 239 9.42 -25.37 8.45
N ALA A 240 8.52 -24.39 8.46
CA ALA A 240 7.21 -24.52 7.83
C ALA A 240 7.32 -24.77 6.32
N PHE A 241 8.21 -24.07 5.62
CA PHE A 241 8.40 -24.27 4.17
C PHE A 241 9.11 -25.57 3.83
N GLU A 242 10.08 -26.00 4.65
CA GLU A 242 10.71 -27.32 4.48
C GLU A 242 9.68 -28.46 4.58
N ASN A 243 8.63 -28.29 5.40
CA ASN A 243 7.56 -29.28 5.55
C ASN A 243 6.54 -29.29 4.39
N LEU A 244 6.56 -28.32 3.48
CA LEU A 244 5.68 -28.31 2.29
C LEU A 244 6.20 -29.21 1.16
N GLY A 245 7.33 -29.88 1.38
CA GLY A 245 7.86 -30.89 0.47
C GLY A 245 8.99 -30.36 -0.43
N PRO A 246 9.80 -31.27 -0.98
CA PRO A 246 11.08 -30.93 -1.64
C PRO A 246 10.94 -30.19 -2.97
N LYS A 247 9.73 -30.18 -3.57
CA LYS A 247 9.47 -29.43 -4.81
C LYS A 247 9.08 -27.96 -4.55
N THR A 248 8.84 -27.59 -3.29
CA THR A 248 8.52 -26.21 -2.92
C THR A 248 9.74 -25.32 -3.10
N ARG A 249 9.57 -24.22 -3.83
CA ARG A 249 10.61 -23.22 -4.07
C ARG A 249 10.29 -21.96 -3.30
N THR A 250 11.31 -21.43 -2.63
CA THR A 250 11.20 -20.21 -1.84
C THR A 250 11.78 -19.03 -2.62
N LEU A 251 10.97 -18.00 -2.86
CA LEU A 251 11.36 -16.74 -3.52
C LEU A 251 11.62 -15.68 -2.44
N LYS A 252 12.87 -15.28 -2.25
CA LYS A 252 13.25 -14.33 -1.19
C LYS A 252 13.23 -12.89 -1.70
N HIS A 253 12.17 -12.15 -1.38
CA HIS A 253 12.03 -10.74 -1.74
C HIS A 253 11.80 -9.87 -0.50
N GLY A 254 12.40 -8.69 -0.47
CA GLY A 254 12.05 -7.66 0.51
C GLY A 254 10.81 -6.87 0.06
N GLY A 255 10.25 -6.07 0.97
CA GLY A 255 9.02 -5.31 0.73
C GLY A 255 7.76 -6.19 0.82
N ALA A 256 6.75 -5.74 1.56
CA ALA A 256 5.44 -6.39 1.65
C ALA A 256 4.67 -6.26 0.33
N GLY A 257 4.69 -5.08 -0.29
CA GLY A 257 4.04 -4.79 -1.56
C GLY A 257 4.59 -5.63 -2.70
N ARG A 258 5.91 -5.80 -2.78
CA ARG A 258 6.51 -6.68 -3.80
C ARG A 258 6.02 -8.13 -3.68
N LYS A 259 6.02 -8.69 -2.46
CA LYS A 259 5.53 -10.06 -2.21
C LYS A 259 4.05 -10.20 -2.57
N PHE A 260 3.23 -9.20 -2.25
CA PHE A 260 1.82 -9.19 -2.64
C PHE A 260 1.65 -9.20 -4.15
N LEU A 261 2.43 -8.39 -4.87
CA LEU A 261 2.40 -8.34 -6.33
C LEU A 261 2.86 -9.65 -6.98
N ASP A 262 3.84 -10.34 -6.40
CA ASP A 262 4.25 -11.65 -6.89
C ASP A 262 3.09 -12.66 -6.84
N VAL A 263 2.29 -12.65 -5.76
CA VAL A 263 1.08 -13.49 -5.66
C VAL A 263 -0.01 -13.01 -6.63
N LEU A 264 -0.24 -11.70 -6.71
CA LEU A 264 -1.27 -11.12 -7.57
C LEU A 264 -1.04 -11.43 -9.05
N THR A 265 0.23 -11.42 -9.48
CA THR A 265 0.65 -11.63 -10.87
C THR A 265 0.95 -13.09 -11.20
N GLY A 266 0.89 -13.99 -10.22
CA GLY A 266 1.14 -15.42 -10.39
C GLY A 266 2.62 -15.82 -10.48
N VAL A 267 3.53 -14.93 -10.03
CA VAL A 267 4.95 -15.25 -9.83
C VAL A 267 5.13 -16.16 -8.60
N ALA A 268 4.25 -16.04 -7.61
CA ALA A 268 4.18 -16.90 -6.43
C ALA A 268 2.77 -17.46 -6.25
N ASP A 269 2.65 -18.68 -5.73
CA ASP A 269 1.38 -19.30 -5.32
C ASP A 269 0.88 -18.72 -3.99
N ALA A 270 1.82 -18.40 -3.09
CA ALA A 270 1.56 -17.85 -1.78
C ALA A 270 2.73 -16.97 -1.31
N GLY A 271 2.46 -16.12 -0.33
CA GLY A 271 3.48 -15.31 0.35
C GLY A 271 3.46 -15.51 1.84
N ASP A 272 4.62 -15.37 2.47
CA ASP A 272 4.70 -15.25 3.92
C ASP A 272 4.08 -13.92 4.36
N ALA A 273 3.28 -14.00 5.42
CA ALA A 273 2.83 -12.82 6.15
C ALA A 273 3.85 -12.46 7.25
N GLN A 274 5.16 -12.71 7.04
CA GLN A 274 6.19 -12.14 7.92
C GLN A 274 6.34 -10.66 7.56
N VAL A 275 5.41 -9.88 8.09
CA VAL A 275 5.54 -8.44 8.26
C VAL A 275 6.47 -8.22 9.45
N GLU A 276 7.44 -7.33 9.31
CA GLU A 276 8.30 -6.87 10.40
C GLU A 276 7.45 -6.51 11.63
N LEU A 277 7.69 -7.22 12.74
CA LEU A 277 7.13 -6.91 14.07
C LEU A 277 8.04 -5.94 14.83
N THR A 278 8.74 -5.08 14.09
CA THR A 278 9.83 -4.27 14.60
C THR A 278 9.79 -2.86 14.00
N VAL A 279 8.73 -2.11 14.29
CA VAL A 279 8.59 -0.84 15.06
C VAL A 279 7.09 -0.47 14.95
N ALA A 280 6.45 -0.14 16.08
CA ALA A 280 5.07 0.36 16.19
C ALA A 280 3.93 -0.35 15.38
N HIS A 281 3.27 -1.33 16.00
CA HIS A 281 1.85 -1.71 15.78
C HIS A 281 1.26 -1.81 14.35
N SER A 282 2.02 -2.14 13.32
CA SER A 282 1.52 -2.16 11.93
C SER A 282 1.66 -3.54 11.28
N LEU A 283 0.65 -4.42 11.41
CA LEU A 283 0.61 -5.78 10.84
C LEU A 283 -0.36 -5.87 9.65
N TRP A 284 0.10 -6.10 8.41
CA TRP A 284 -0.74 -6.10 7.19
C TRP A 284 -0.43 -7.17 6.12
N VAL A 285 -1.44 -7.50 5.31
CA VAL A 285 -1.51 -8.55 4.25
C VAL A 285 -2.00 -9.93 4.76
N LEU A 286 -3.27 -10.27 4.49
CA LEU A 286 -3.79 -11.64 4.64
C LEU A 286 -4.10 -12.27 3.28
N GLY A 287 -3.74 -13.55 3.19
CA GLY A 287 -3.78 -14.39 2.00
C GLY A 287 -5.14 -14.97 1.63
N CYS A 288 -5.15 -15.59 0.46
CA CYS A 288 -6.24 -16.40 -0.05
C CYS A 288 -6.39 -17.70 0.76
N VAL A 289 -7.37 -17.81 1.66
CA VAL A 289 -7.80 -19.10 2.21
C VAL A 289 -9.06 -19.58 1.48
N GLY A 290 -9.02 -20.84 1.02
CA GLY A 290 -10.08 -21.47 0.23
C GLY A 290 -11.40 -21.60 0.97
N GLY A 291 -12.45 -21.01 0.38
CA GLY A 291 -13.85 -21.25 0.71
C GLY A 291 -14.73 -21.00 -0.51
N PRO A 292 -15.91 -21.66 -0.63
CA PRO A 292 -16.70 -21.70 -1.86
C PRO A 292 -17.48 -20.42 -2.19
N ARG A 293 -17.33 -19.33 -1.41
CA ARG A 293 -18.02 -18.05 -1.64
C ARG A 293 -17.08 -16.87 -1.36
N LEU A 294 -16.94 -16.02 -2.37
CA LEU A 294 -16.20 -14.75 -2.47
C LEU A 294 -14.66 -14.81 -2.41
N GLY A 295 -14.03 -14.62 -3.58
CA GLY A 295 -12.63 -14.25 -3.71
C GLY A 295 -12.50 -12.80 -4.14
N GLN A 296 -12.20 -11.92 -3.19
CA GLN A 296 -11.78 -10.54 -3.42
C GLN A 296 -10.36 -10.41 -2.86
N ALA A 297 -9.39 -10.08 -3.71
CA ALA A 297 -8.07 -9.67 -3.27
C ALA A 297 -8.10 -8.15 -3.16
N VAL A 298 -8.17 -7.65 -1.93
CA VAL A 298 -8.01 -6.23 -1.63
C VAL A 298 -6.78 -6.12 -0.76
N VAL A 299 -5.93 -5.14 -1.06
CA VAL A 299 -4.79 -4.79 -0.22
C VAL A 299 -5.37 -4.38 1.13
N LEU A 300 -5.22 -5.27 2.10
CA LEU A 300 -5.80 -5.16 3.43
C LEU A 300 -4.91 -4.28 4.29
N VAL A 301 -5.41 -3.08 4.59
CA VAL A 301 -4.97 -2.29 5.74
C VAL A 301 -6.21 -1.99 6.59
N SER A 302 -6.34 -2.64 7.75
CA SER A 302 -7.58 -2.79 8.54
C SER A 302 -7.32 -3.09 10.03
N LEU A 303 -7.24 -2.09 10.92
CA LEU A 303 -7.18 -2.32 12.37
C LEU A 303 -8.60 -2.43 12.94
N TYR A 304 -8.91 -3.55 13.61
CA TYR A 304 -9.99 -3.68 14.62
C TYR A 304 -9.50 -4.74 15.63
N GLN A 305 -9.51 -4.58 16.96
CA GLN A 305 -9.97 -3.56 17.90
C GLN A 305 -8.94 -3.42 19.04
#